data_AF-A0A6I7WIJ6-F1
#
_entry.id   AF-A0A6I7WIJ6-F1
#
_cell.length_a   1.000
_cell.length_b   1.000
_cell.length_c   1.000
_cell.angle_alpha   90.00
_cell.angle_beta   90.00
_cell.angle_gamma   90.00
#
_symmetry.space_group_name_H-M   'P 1'
#
loop_
_entity.id
_entity.type
_entity.pdbx_description
1 polymer ?
#
loop_
_entity_poly.entity_id
_entity_poly.type
_entity_poly.pdbx_seq_one_letter_code
_entity_poly.pdbx_strand_id
1 'polypeptide(L)'
;MHIPKRRKALLIANGLLAVALMSFIPLNEINDEFVKYFDETIEFRRATDFLNDNLSGIYNIEISIDTGSAGGISDPAYLQKIEQFKLWLEQQPEVVHVNSITDTFKRLNKNMHADQQQWYTLPEQRDLAAQYLLLYEMSLPYGLDLNDQINIDKSGVRIIASMENLSSRQMLDIEQRLHD
;
A
#
# COMPACT_ATOMS: atom_id res chain seq x y z
N MET A 1 12.87 58.41 -32.55
CA MET A 1 12.79 56.99 -32.14
C MET A 1 14.10 56.62 -31.43
N HIS A 2 14.16 56.84 -30.10
CA HIS A 2 15.39 56.62 -29.33
C HIS A 2 15.56 55.12 -29.03
N ILE A 3 16.49 54.47 -29.72
CA ILE A 3 16.89 53.08 -29.46
C ILE A 3 17.91 53.13 -28.32
N PRO A 4 17.61 52.67 -27.09
CA PRO A 4 18.57 52.78 -25.99
C PRO A 4 19.83 51.95 -26.29
N LYS A 5 21.01 52.58 -26.15
CA LYS A 5 22.34 52.00 -26.39
C LYS A 5 22.65 50.74 -25.54
N ARG A 6 21.79 50.40 -24.58
CA ARG A 6 21.92 49.21 -23.70
C ARG A 6 21.00 48.04 -24.06
N ARG A 7 20.28 48.08 -25.20
CA ARG A 7 19.37 46.98 -25.62
C ARG A 7 20.05 45.61 -25.64
N LYS A 8 21.28 45.51 -26.17
CA LYS A 8 22.02 44.23 -26.19
C LYS A 8 22.33 43.73 -24.78
N ALA A 9 22.75 44.62 -23.87
CA ALA A 9 23.00 44.27 -22.48
C ALA A 9 21.71 43.86 -21.73
N LEU A 10 20.60 44.56 -21.98
CA LEU A 10 19.28 44.23 -21.42
C LEU A 10 18.76 42.88 -21.94
N LEU A 11 18.98 42.56 -23.21
CA LEU A 11 18.59 41.28 -23.80
C LEU A 11 19.43 40.13 -23.22
N ILE A 12 20.74 40.32 -23.07
CA ILE A 12 21.61 39.31 -22.45
C ILE A 12 21.24 39.13 -20.98
N ALA A 13 21.01 40.23 -20.24
CA ALA A 13 20.61 40.15 -18.83
C ALA A 13 19.26 39.45 -18.63
N ASN A 14 18.25 39.76 -19.46
CA ASN A 14 16.95 39.06 -19.40
C ASN A 14 17.07 37.60 -19.84
N GLY A 15 17.90 37.30 -20.85
CA GLY A 15 18.17 35.94 -21.27
C GLY A 15 18.83 35.11 -20.17
N LEU A 16 19.84 35.66 -19.50
CA LEU A 16 20.49 35.02 -18.35
C LEU A 16 19.54 34.85 -17.18
N LEU A 17 18.70 35.86 -16.89
CA LEU A 17 17.68 35.77 -15.86
C LEU A 17 16.65 34.68 -16.17
N ALA A 18 16.21 34.57 -17.42
CA ALA A 18 15.26 33.54 -17.85
C ALA A 18 15.88 32.13 -17.75
N VAL A 19 17.13 31.95 -18.16
CA VAL A 19 17.84 30.66 -18.02
C VAL A 19 18.05 30.32 -16.55
N ALA A 20 18.40 31.29 -15.70
CA ALA A 20 18.52 31.08 -14.26
C ALA A 20 17.18 30.62 -13.64
N LEU A 21 16.06 31.26 -14.00
CA LEU A 21 14.73 30.84 -13.56
C LEU A 21 14.35 29.45 -14.09
N MET A 22 14.65 29.14 -15.36
CA MET A 22 14.43 27.80 -15.92
C MET A 22 15.26 26.72 -15.23
N SER A 23 16.46 27.05 -14.75
CA SER A 23 17.31 26.12 -14.01
C SER A 23 16.70 25.67 -12.67
N PHE A 24 15.72 26.42 -12.15
CA PHE A 24 14.99 26.07 -10.93
C PHE A 24 13.71 25.25 -11.18
N ILE A 25 13.31 25.02 -12.44
CA ILE A 25 12.17 24.15 -12.77
C ILE A 25 12.30 22.74 -12.14
N PRO A 26 13.48 22.08 -12.14
CA PRO A 26 13.64 20.77 -11.52
C PRO A 26 13.48 20.76 -9.98
N LEU A 27 13.60 21.91 -9.32
CA LEU A 27 13.37 22.02 -7.86
C LEU A 27 11.89 22.10 -7.50
N ASN A 28 10.99 22.25 -8.49
CA ASN A 28 9.56 22.26 -8.23
C ASN A 28 9.10 20.82 -7.93
N GLU A 29 8.81 20.55 -6.66
CA GLU A 29 8.30 19.25 -6.23
C GLU A 29 6.78 19.25 -6.38
N ILE A 30 6.26 18.44 -7.29
CA ILE A 30 4.82 18.15 -7.34
C ILE A 30 4.54 17.23 -6.16
N ASN A 31 4.06 17.80 -5.06
CA ASN A 31 3.60 17.05 -3.90
C ASN A 31 2.09 17.25 -3.77
N ASP A 32 1.33 16.21 -4.11
CA ASP A 32 -0.13 16.25 -4.19
C ASP A 32 -0.74 15.79 -2.86
N GLU A 33 -0.54 16.57 -1.81
CA GLU A 33 -1.19 16.36 -0.53
C GLU A 33 -2.56 17.05 -0.54
N PHE A 34 -3.59 16.36 -1.03
CA PHE A 34 -4.95 16.88 -1.17
C PHE A 34 -5.46 17.61 0.08
N VAL A 35 -5.14 17.06 1.26
CA VAL A 35 -5.54 17.63 2.54
C VAL A 35 -4.95 19.04 2.72
N LYS A 36 -3.75 19.34 2.19
CA LYS A 36 -3.07 20.65 2.30
C LYS A 36 -3.70 21.72 1.41
N TYR A 37 -4.63 21.36 0.52
CA TYR A 37 -5.42 22.32 -0.23
C TYR A 37 -6.53 22.97 0.61
N PHE A 38 -6.85 22.38 1.77
CA PHE A 38 -7.79 22.95 2.72
C PHE A 38 -7.05 23.77 3.76
N ASP A 39 -7.63 24.93 4.10
CA ASP A 39 -7.11 25.81 5.15
C ASP A 39 -7.10 25.11 6.52
N GLU A 40 -6.07 25.38 7.33
CA GLU A 40 -5.86 24.79 8.66
C GLU A 40 -7.02 25.05 9.63
N THR A 41 -7.87 26.05 9.38
CA THR A 41 -9.04 26.34 10.23
C THR A 41 -10.20 25.37 10.02
N ILE A 42 -10.24 24.67 8.88
CA ILE A 42 -11.34 23.75 8.52
C ILE A 42 -11.29 22.51 9.41
N GLU A 43 -12.43 22.09 9.97
CA GLU A 43 -12.49 20.94 10.87
C GLU A 43 -12.02 19.64 10.21
N PHE A 44 -12.35 19.43 8.92
CA PHE A 44 -11.83 18.31 8.14
C PHE A 44 -10.30 18.28 8.11
N ARG A 45 -9.64 19.44 7.92
CA ARG A 45 -8.17 19.54 7.91
C ARG A 45 -7.58 19.16 9.27
N ARG A 46 -8.11 19.74 10.36
CA ARG A 46 -7.65 19.44 11.73
C ARG A 46 -7.89 17.99 12.13
N ALA A 47 -9.04 17.42 11.76
CA ALA A 47 -9.35 16.02 12.02
C ALA A 47 -8.42 15.09 11.24
N THR A 48 -8.16 15.39 9.97
CA THR A 48 -7.26 14.57 9.14
C THR A 48 -5.82 14.68 9.60
N ASP A 49 -5.34 15.86 9.97
CA ASP A 49 -4.00 16.04 10.54
C ASP A 49 -3.85 15.30 11.87
N PHE A 50 -4.86 15.36 12.74
CA PHE A 50 -4.87 14.56 13.98
C PHE A 50 -4.85 13.06 13.69
N LEU A 51 -5.64 12.58 12.73
CA LEU A 51 -5.63 11.17 12.31
C LEU A 51 -4.25 10.79 11.75
N ASN A 52 -3.62 11.64 10.94
CA ASN A 52 -2.28 11.39 10.40
C ASN A 52 -1.21 11.30 11.49
N ASP A 53 -1.27 12.20 12.47
CA ASP A 53 -0.26 12.29 13.53
C ASP A 53 -0.44 11.19 14.60
N ASN A 54 -1.66 10.67 14.78
CA ASN A 54 -1.99 9.75 15.89
C ASN A 54 -2.37 8.34 15.45
N LEU A 55 -2.85 8.17 14.22
CA LEU A 55 -3.13 6.88 13.59
C LEU A 55 -2.17 6.74 12.41
N SER A 56 -0.96 6.23 12.67
CA SER A 56 -0.05 5.79 11.61
C SER A 56 -0.83 4.95 10.60
N GLY A 57 -1.01 5.39 9.34
CA GLY A 57 -1.71 4.55 8.36
C GLY A 57 -2.87 5.10 7.52
N ILE A 58 -2.99 6.40 7.18
CA ILE A 58 -4.13 6.81 6.30
C ILE A 58 -3.97 6.35 4.85
N TYR A 59 -2.74 6.06 4.41
CA TYR A 59 -2.48 5.59 3.07
C TYR A 59 -2.45 4.06 3.07
N ASN A 60 -3.28 3.47 2.23
CA ASN A 60 -3.30 2.03 2.02
C ASN A 60 -2.93 1.74 0.57
N ILE A 61 -2.03 0.78 0.37
CA ILE A 61 -1.81 0.15 -0.92
C ILE A 61 -2.51 -1.20 -0.89
N GLU A 62 -3.45 -1.39 -1.82
CA GLU A 62 -4.16 -2.66 -2.00
C GLU A 62 -3.58 -3.42 -3.18
N ILE A 63 -3.12 -4.63 -2.94
CA ILE A 63 -2.45 -5.49 -3.92
C ILE A 63 -3.31 -6.73 -4.11
N SER A 64 -3.75 -6.99 -5.34
CA SER A 64 -4.47 -8.21 -5.69
C SER A 64 -3.53 -9.18 -6.38
N ILE A 65 -3.44 -10.40 -5.86
CA ILE A 65 -2.55 -11.45 -6.40
C ILE A 65 -3.41 -12.64 -6.83
N ASP A 66 -3.40 -12.94 -8.12
CA ASP A 66 -4.10 -14.09 -8.69
C ASP A 66 -3.24 -15.36 -8.64
N THR A 67 -3.88 -16.50 -8.46
CA THR A 67 -3.28 -17.85 -8.47
C THR A 67 -3.25 -18.44 -9.87
N GLY A 68 -4.05 -17.90 -10.80
CA GLY A 68 -4.29 -18.40 -12.15
C GLY A 68 -5.28 -19.57 -12.23
N SER A 69 -5.87 -20.01 -11.11
CA SER A 69 -6.83 -21.13 -11.08
C SER A 69 -7.89 -20.99 -10.00
N ALA A 70 -9.12 -21.40 -10.27
CA ALA A 70 -10.18 -21.41 -9.26
C ALA A 70 -9.79 -22.33 -8.09
N GLY A 71 -9.99 -21.85 -6.86
CA GLY A 71 -9.56 -22.55 -5.64
C GLY A 71 -8.04 -22.61 -5.43
N GLY A 72 -7.25 -21.85 -6.20
CA GLY A 72 -5.80 -21.85 -6.13
C GLY A 72 -5.23 -21.33 -4.81
N ILE A 73 -5.98 -20.54 -4.04
CA ILE A 73 -5.51 -19.97 -2.77
C ILE A 73 -5.23 -21.03 -1.71
N SER A 74 -5.82 -22.23 -1.83
CA SER A 74 -5.57 -23.34 -0.90
C SER A 74 -4.22 -24.04 -1.17
N ASP A 75 -3.50 -23.69 -2.24
CA ASP A 75 -2.19 -24.26 -2.53
C ASP A 75 -1.15 -23.79 -1.49
N PRO A 76 -0.50 -24.71 -0.74
CA PRO A 76 0.52 -24.35 0.24
C PRO A 76 1.69 -23.55 -0.37
N ALA A 77 2.08 -23.85 -1.61
CA ALA A 77 3.17 -23.13 -2.28
C ALA A 77 2.75 -21.69 -2.62
N TYR A 78 1.48 -21.48 -2.97
CA TYR A 78 0.94 -20.13 -3.17
C TYR A 78 0.89 -19.36 -1.84
N LEU A 79 0.33 -19.96 -0.78
CA LEU A 79 0.26 -19.33 0.54
C LEU A 79 1.65 -18.94 1.06
N GLN A 80 2.66 -19.78 0.85
CA GLN A 80 4.04 -19.47 1.22
C GLN A 80 4.59 -18.26 0.45
N LYS A 81 4.30 -18.13 -0.85
CA LYS A 81 4.70 -16.95 -1.62
C LYS A 81 4.03 -15.68 -1.12
N ILE A 82 2.73 -15.75 -0.82
CA ILE A 82 1.98 -14.63 -0.24
C ILE A 82 2.58 -14.22 1.11
N GLU A 83 2.94 -15.19 1.95
CA GLU A 83 3.57 -14.90 3.25
C GLU A 83 4.96 -14.27 3.08
N GLN A 84 5.78 -14.77 2.15
CA GLN A 84 7.09 -14.18 1.86
C GLN A 84 6.95 -12.74 1.36
N PHE A 85 5.99 -12.48 0.47
CA PHE A 85 5.69 -11.15 -0.03
C PHE A 85 5.19 -10.23 1.09
N LYS A 86 4.30 -10.72 1.95
CA LYS A 86 3.85 -10.01 3.15
C LYS A 86 5.03 -9.63 4.05
N LEU A 87 5.91 -10.57 4.37
CA LEU A 87 7.08 -10.33 5.21
C LEU A 87 8.06 -9.33 4.56
N TRP A 88 8.21 -9.35 3.24
CA TRP A 88 9.00 -8.35 2.52
C TRP A 88 8.35 -6.96 2.59
N LEU A 89 7.03 -6.87 2.46
CA LEU A 89 6.30 -5.60 2.63
C LEU A 89 6.48 -5.04 4.05
N GLU A 90 6.37 -5.88 5.08
CA GLU A 90 6.58 -5.48 6.48
C GLU A 90 8.02 -5.00 6.77
N GLN A 91 8.99 -5.30 5.89
CA GLN A 91 10.36 -4.80 6.02
C GLN A 91 10.58 -3.42 5.38
N GLN A 92 9.61 -2.90 4.62
CA GLN A 92 9.73 -1.58 4.02
C GLN A 92 9.58 -0.50 5.11
N PRO A 93 10.46 0.51 5.15
CA PRO A 93 10.48 1.49 6.24
C PRO A 93 9.20 2.33 6.33
N GLU A 94 8.45 2.44 5.23
CA GLU A 94 7.21 3.21 5.16
C GLU A 94 5.96 2.41 5.54
N VAL A 95 6.08 1.08 5.67
CA VAL A 95 4.95 0.18 5.95
C VAL A 95 4.76 0.05 7.45
N VAL A 96 3.58 0.41 7.93
CA VAL A 96 3.19 0.30 9.35
C VAL A 96 2.64 -1.10 9.64
N HIS A 97 1.79 -1.61 8.75
CA HIS A 97 1.14 -2.90 8.93
C HIS A 97 0.75 -3.51 7.58
N VAL A 98 0.81 -4.84 7.48
CA VAL A 98 0.34 -5.58 6.31
C VAL A 98 -0.72 -6.58 6.74
N ASN A 99 -1.93 -6.42 6.21
CA ASN A 99 -3.02 -7.36 6.39
C ASN A 99 -3.05 -8.35 5.21
N SER A 100 -3.05 -9.65 5.52
CA SER A 100 -3.09 -10.74 4.55
C SER A 100 -3.85 -11.94 5.11
N ILE A 101 -4.53 -12.68 4.22
CA ILE A 101 -5.25 -13.91 4.57
C ILE A 101 -4.33 -14.99 5.18
N THR A 102 -3.02 -14.92 4.95
CA THR A 102 -2.05 -15.88 5.53
C THR A 102 -2.05 -15.86 7.06
N ASP A 103 -2.30 -14.71 7.68
CA ASP A 103 -2.44 -14.62 9.15
C ASP A 103 -3.67 -15.37 9.65
N THR A 104 -4.76 -15.34 8.89
CA THR A 104 -5.98 -16.11 9.16
C THR A 104 -5.69 -17.60 9.05
N PHE A 105 -5.00 -18.06 8.00
CA PHE A 105 -4.59 -19.46 7.87
C PHE A 105 -3.71 -19.94 9.03
N LYS A 106 -2.70 -19.16 9.43
CA LYS A 106 -1.83 -19.48 10.58
C LYS A 106 -2.63 -19.57 11.89
N ARG A 107 -3.58 -18.65 12.09
CA ARG A 107 -4.44 -18.65 13.27
C ARG A 107 -5.37 -19.86 13.29
N LEU A 108 -6.00 -20.19 12.16
CA LEU A 108 -6.85 -21.38 12.05
C LEU A 108 -6.05 -22.65 12.30
N ASN A 109 -4.84 -22.76 11.73
CA ASN A 109 -3.96 -23.89 11.98
C ASN A 109 -3.64 -24.05 13.47
N LYS A 110 -3.29 -22.95 14.15
CA LYS A 110 -3.07 -22.92 15.59
C LYS A 110 -4.32 -23.35 16.39
N ASN A 111 -5.49 -22.82 16.05
CA ASN A 111 -6.75 -23.15 16.74
C ASN A 111 -7.09 -24.64 16.60
N MET A 112 -6.88 -25.23 15.41
CA MET A 112 -7.11 -26.65 15.15
C MET A 112 -6.16 -27.57 15.93
N HIS A 113 -5.04 -27.02 16.42
CA HIS A 113 -4.06 -27.71 17.26
C HIS A 113 -4.07 -27.21 18.71
N ALA A 114 -5.26 -26.93 19.24
CA ALA A 114 -5.49 -26.56 20.64
C ALA A 114 -4.67 -25.33 21.09
N ASP A 115 -4.59 -24.31 20.25
CA ASP A 115 -3.95 -23.02 20.52
C ASP A 115 -2.45 -23.08 20.84
N GLN A 116 -1.78 -24.17 20.44
CA GLN A 116 -0.35 -24.34 20.63
C GLN A 116 0.44 -23.43 19.68
N GLN A 117 1.32 -22.58 20.22
CA GLN A 117 2.06 -21.56 19.45
C GLN A 117 2.92 -22.13 18.32
N GLN A 118 3.39 -23.38 18.44
CA GLN A 118 4.18 -24.06 17.41
C GLN A 118 3.42 -24.27 16.09
N TRP A 119 2.08 -24.21 16.12
CA TRP A 119 1.21 -24.35 14.96
C TRP A 119 0.75 -23.01 14.38
N TYR A 120 1.35 -21.88 14.81
CA TYR A 120 1.19 -20.60 14.14
C TYR A 120 2.01 -20.56 12.84
N THR A 121 1.72 -21.51 11.96
CA THR A 121 2.39 -21.76 10.69
C THR A 121 1.34 -22.02 9.62
N LEU A 122 1.71 -21.85 8.35
CA LEU A 122 0.79 -22.13 7.25
C LEU A 122 0.53 -23.64 7.13
N PRO A 123 -0.68 -24.05 6.69
CA PRO A 123 -0.98 -25.45 6.41
C PRO A 123 -0.09 -25.99 5.28
N GLU A 124 0.49 -27.18 5.49
CA GLU A 124 1.40 -27.81 4.53
C GLU A 124 0.67 -28.61 3.44
N GLN A 125 -0.63 -28.85 3.61
CA GLN A 125 -1.45 -29.63 2.68
C GLN A 125 -2.63 -28.81 2.16
N ARG A 126 -2.88 -28.93 0.86
CA ARG A 126 -3.99 -28.25 0.18
C ARG A 126 -5.35 -28.58 0.79
N ASP A 127 -5.56 -29.85 1.15
CA ASP A 127 -6.82 -30.31 1.74
C ASP A 127 -7.05 -29.70 3.13
N LEU A 128 -6.00 -29.51 3.92
CA LEU A 128 -6.07 -28.83 5.22
C LEU A 128 -6.38 -27.36 5.05
N ALA A 129 -5.69 -26.67 4.13
CA ALA A 129 -5.98 -25.27 3.82
C ALA A 129 -7.44 -25.08 3.37
N ALA A 130 -7.93 -25.92 2.47
CA ALA A 130 -9.32 -25.88 2.02
C ALA A 130 -10.32 -26.12 3.16
N GLN A 131 -10.04 -27.06 4.06
CA GLN A 131 -10.87 -27.33 5.24
C GLN A 131 -10.88 -26.15 6.21
N TYR A 132 -9.73 -25.53 6.48
CA TYR A 132 -9.64 -24.37 7.36
C TYR A 132 -10.45 -23.20 6.81
N LEU A 133 -10.32 -22.93 5.51
CA LEU A 133 -11.07 -21.87 4.86
C LEU A 133 -12.59 -22.14 4.91
N LEU A 134 -13.01 -23.37 4.65
CA LEU A 134 -14.42 -23.76 4.74
C LEU A 134 -14.98 -23.57 6.16
N LEU A 135 -14.24 -24.01 7.19
CA LEU A 135 -14.64 -23.81 8.58
C LEU A 135 -14.76 -22.33 8.93
N TYR A 136 -13.84 -21.51 8.41
CA TYR A 136 -13.89 -20.07 8.62
C TYR A 136 -15.12 -19.44 7.96
N GLU A 137 -15.39 -19.76 6.69
CA GLU A 137 -16.61 -19.33 5.97
C GLU A 137 -17.89 -19.71 6.73
N MET A 138 -17.96 -20.93 7.28
CA MET A 138 -19.12 -21.40 8.07
C MET A 138 -19.24 -20.72 9.44
N SER A 139 -18.13 -20.22 10.00
CA SER A 139 -18.09 -19.55 11.30
C SER A 139 -18.48 -18.07 11.23
N LEU A 140 -18.46 -17.48 10.04
CA LEU A 140 -18.80 -16.08 9.85
C LEU A 140 -20.28 -15.83 10.16
N PRO A 141 -20.60 -14.83 11.00
CA PRO A 141 -21.97 -14.38 11.21
C PRO A 141 -22.67 -14.02 9.88
N TYR A 142 -23.99 -14.18 9.86
CA TYR A 142 -24.81 -13.77 8.71
C TYR A 142 -24.52 -12.31 8.31
N GLY A 143 -24.17 -12.12 7.03
CA GLY A 143 -23.84 -10.81 6.46
C GLY A 143 -22.36 -10.46 6.43
N LEU A 144 -21.47 -11.33 6.95
CA LEU A 144 -20.02 -11.23 6.78
C LEU A 144 -19.56 -12.22 5.71
N ASP A 145 -18.66 -11.78 4.84
CA ASP A 145 -18.03 -12.62 3.82
C ASP A 145 -16.51 -12.40 3.80
N LEU A 146 -15.82 -13.25 3.04
CA LEU A 146 -14.39 -13.13 2.79
C LEU A 146 -14.09 -12.41 1.48
N ASN A 147 -15.10 -11.87 0.80
CA ASN A 147 -14.92 -11.25 -0.50
C ASN A 147 -14.12 -9.94 -0.41
N ASP A 148 -13.89 -9.46 0.81
CA ASP A 148 -12.96 -8.38 1.14
C ASP A 148 -11.48 -8.82 1.15
N GLN A 149 -11.18 -10.11 1.10
CA GLN A 149 -9.81 -10.63 1.20
C GLN A 149 -9.49 -11.68 0.15
N ILE A 150 -10.50 -12.38 -0.38
CA ILE A 150 -10.33 -13.41 -1.41
C ILE A 150 -11.37 -13.25 -2.50
N ASN A 151 -11.04 -13.67 -3.72
CA ASN A 151 -12.03 -13.75 -4.79
C ASN A 151 -13.11 -14.81 -4.46
N ILE A 152 -14.32 -14.62 -4.97
CA ILE A 152 -15.47 -15.54 -4.76
C ILE A 152 -15.13 -16.98 -5.20
N ASP A 153 -14.44 -17.11 -6.34
CA ASP A 153 -13.98 -18.39 -6.89
C ASP A 153 -12.66 -18.88 -6.26
N LYS A 154 -12.17 -18.19 -5.22
CA LYS A 154 -10.95 -18.51 -4.49
C LYS A 154 -9.72 -18.55 -5.42
N SER A 155 -9.73 -17.72 -6.46
CA SER A 155 -8.62 -17.59 -7.43
C SER A 155 -7.55 -16.61 -7.01
N GLY A 156 -7.78 -15.73 -6.05
CA GLY A 156 -6.79 -14.73 -5.67
C GLY A 156 -7.06 -14.15 -4.30
N VAL A 157 -6.07 -13.42 -3.79
CA VAL A 157 -6.09 -12.77 -2.47
C VAL A 157 -5.81 -11.29 -2.61
N ARG A 158 -6.43 -10.49 -1.73
CA ARG A 158 -6.13 -9.08 -1.53
C ARG A 158 -5.22 -8.92 -0.32
N ILE A 159 -4.11 -8.21 -0.51
CA ILE A 159 -3.18 -7.80 0.55
C ILE A 159 -3.32 -6.30 0.71
N ILE A 160 -3.40 -5.83 1.95
CA ILE A 160 -3.54 -4.40 2.26
C ILE A 160 -2.33 -4.00 3.09
N ALA A 161 -1.48 -3.13 2.53
CA ALA A 161 -0.36 -2.52 3.24
C ALA A 161 -0.75 -1.11 3.69
N SER A 162 -0.85 -0.90 5.01
CA SER A 162 -1.05 0.40 5.62
C SER A 162 0.29 1.10 5.81
N MET A 163 0.38 2.34 5.35
CA MET A 163 1.63 3.09 5.24
C MET A 163 1.59 4.36 6.08
N GLU A 164 2.76 4.83 6.49
CA GLU A 164 2.89 6.17 7.07
C GLU A 164 2.46 7.25 6.06
N ASN A 165 2.41 8.51 6.51
CA ASN A 165 2.11 9.62 5.61
C ASN A 165 3.23 9.78 4.57
N LEU A 166 2.92 9.51 3.30
CA LEU A 166 3.89 9.49 2.21
C LEU A 166 3.73 10.68 1.27
N SER A 167 4.86 11.27 0.87
CA SER A 167 4.89 12.19 -0.27
C SER A 167 4.66 11.44 -1.59
N SER A 168 4.22 12.17 -2.63
CA SER A 168 3.99 11.57 -3.96
C SER A 168 5.23 10.86 -4.53
N ARG A 169 6.44 11.32 -4.20
CA ARG A 169 7.69 10.66 -4.63
C ARG A 169 7.90 9.32 -3.94
N GLN A 170 7.69 9.25 -2.63
CA GLN A 170 7.84 8.01 -1.88
C GLN A 170 6.82 6.96 -2.35
N MET A 171 5.59 7.38 -2.68
CA MET A 171 4.58 6.50 -3.27
C MET A 171 5.06 5.90 -4.60
N LEU A 172 5.67 6.70 -5.48
CA LEU A 172 6.24 6.20 -6.75
C LEU A 172 7.42 5.25 -6.52
N ASP A 173 8.29 5.54 -5.54
CA ASP A 173 9.43 4.68 -5.21
C ASP A 173 8.98 3.30 -4.68
N ILE A 174 7.86 3.25 -3.96
CA ILE A 174 7.24 2.00 -3.50
C ILE A 174 6.60 1.24 -4.68
N GLU A 175 5.88 1.93 -5.54
CA GLU A 175 5.27 1.32 -6.74
C GLU A 175 6.34 0.69 -7.64
N GLN A 176 7.48 1.36 -7.83
CA GLN A 176 8.62 0.78 -8.56
C GLN A 176 9.16 -0.49 -7.88
N ARG A 177 9.38 -0.45 -6.55
CA ARG A 177 9.84 -1.62 -5.79
C ARG A 177 8.85 -2.80 -5.82
N LEU A 178 7.55 -2.54 -5.99
CA LEU A 178 6.52 -3.57 -6.11
C LEU A 178 6.53 -4.28 -7.47
N HIS A 179 7.04 -3.61 -8.51
CA HIS A 179 7.06 -4.12 -9.88
C HIS A 179 8.36 -4.81 -10.29
N ASP A 180 9.42 -4.65 -9.49
CA ASP A 180 10.72 -5.32 -9.66
C ASP A 180 10.73 -6.76 -9.10
#